data_AF-A0A6P0TJW3-F1
#
_entry.id   AF-A0A6P0TJW3-F1
#
_cell.length_a   1.000
_cell.length_b   1.000
_cell.length_c   1.000
_cell.angle_alpha   90.00
_cell.angle_beta   90.00
_cell.angle_gamma   90.00
#
_symmetry.space_group_name_H-M   'P 1'
#
loop_
_entity.id
_entity.type
_entity.pdbx_description
1 polymer ?
#
loop_
_entity_poly.entity_id
_entity_poly.type
_entity_poly.pdbx_seq_one_letter_code
_entity_poly.pdbx_strand_id
1 'polypeptide(L)'
;MKDRYLTFKNLDCDAIAGQVVNRIEYYLNHSSQPSPWLKYFKIKLVERQTMGQDELFFVGSQVNNIRSLFEEFEDVDALNLLEQVEENCC
;
A
#
# COMPACT_ATOMS: atom_id res chain seq x y z
N MET A 1 -10.61 -22.19 -24.26
CA MET A 1 -10.67 -21.92 -22.81
C MET A 1 -9.25 -21.81 -22.31
N LYS A 2 -8.84 -20.63 -21.82
CA LYS A 2 -7.48 -20.38 -21.37
C LYS A 2 -7.53 -20.28 -19.85
N ASP A 3 -7.46 -21.45 -19.20
CA ASP A 3 -7.03 -21.53 -17.81
C ASP A 3 -5.60 -20.98 -17.75
N ARG A 4 -5.52 -19.65 -17.55
CA ARG A 4 -4.28 -18.97 -17.26
C ARG A 4 -4.09 -19.16 -15.77
N TYR A 5 -3.27 -20.14 -15.41
CA TYR A 5 -2.68 -20.26 -14.09
C TYR A 5 -2.25 -18.86 -13.63
N LEU A 6 -3.06 -18.25 -12.77
CA LEU A 6 -2.67 -17.10 -11.97
C LEU A 6 -1.63 -17.66 -11.02
N THR A 7 -0.38 -17.48 -11.39
CA THR A 7 0.79 -17.93 -10.64
C THR A 7 0.61 -17.46 -9.21
N PHE A 8 0.56 -18.39 -8.26
CA PHE A 8 0.27 -18.16 -6.84
C PHE A 8 1.02 -16.93 -6.25
N LYS A 9 2.23 -16.63 -6.76
CA LYS A 9 3.00 -15.42 -6.43
C LYS A 9 2.28 -14.09 -6.67
N ASN A 10 1.53 -13.93 -7.76
CA ASN A 10 0.88 -12.65 -8.07
C ASN A 10 -0.30 -12.39 -7.13
N LEU A 11 -1.04 -13.44 -6.74
CA LEU A 11 -2.14 -13.33 -5.79
C LEU A 11 -1.62 -12.93 -4.40
N ASP A 12 -0.46 -13.43 -3.99
CA ASP A 12 0.17 -13.02 -2.75
C ASP A 12 0.59 -11.54 -2.81
N CYS A 13 1.17 -11.10 -3.93
CA CYS A 13 1.57 -9.70 -4.13
C CYS A 13 0.39 -8.72 -4.11
N ASP A 14 -0.69 -9.03 -4.83
CA ASP A 14 -1.90 -8.22 -4.81
C ASP A 14 -2.50 -8.16 -3.39
N ALA A 15 -2.52 -9.30 -2.67
CA ALA A 15 -3.05 -9.37 -1.31
C ALA A 15 -2.18 -8.60 -0.29
N ILE A 16 -0.85 -8.63 -0.41
CA ILE A 16 0.05 -7.88 0.48
C ILE A 16 -0.06 -6.38 0.17
N ALA A 17 -0.09 -5.98 -1.11
CA ALA A 17 -0.30 -4.59 -1.48
C ALA A 17 -1.64 -4.04 -0.98
N GLY A 18 -2.71 -4.84 -1.04
CA GLY A 18 -4.00 -4.48 -0.45
C GLY A 18 -3.93 -4.29 1.06
N GLN A 19 -3.17 -5.13 1.78
CA GLN A 19 -2.94 -4.94 3.22
C GLN A 19 -2.22 -3.62 3.54
N VAL A 20 -1.24 -3.24 2.72
CA VAL A 20 -0.54 -1.95 2.84
C VAL A 20 -1.53 -0.79 2.65
N VAL A 21 -2.35 -0.83 1.60
CA VAL A 21 -3.38 0.22 1.35
C VAL A 21 -4.38 0.30 2.51
N ASN A 22 -4.88 -0.85 2.98
CA ASN A 22 -5.80 -0.90 4.12
C ASN A 22 -5.18 -0.30 5.39
N ARG A 23 -3.87 -0.48 5.61
CA ARG A 23 -3.18 0.12 6.75
C ARG A 23 -3.09 1.65 6.62
N ILE A 24 -2.83 2.16 5.43
CA ILE A 24 -2.87 3.62 5.16
C ILE A 24 -4.27 4.17 5.45
N GLU A 25 -5.32 3.49 4.97
CA GLU A 25 -6.72 3.87 5.23
C GLU A 25 -7.08 3.80 6.72
N TYR A 26 -6.56 2.80 7.45
CA TYR A 26 -6.73 2.71 8.89
C TYR A 26 -6.21 3.97 9.59
N TYR A 27 -4.98 4.41 9.29
CA TYR A 27 -4.43 5.63 9.87
C TYR A 27 -5.19 6.89 9.46
N LEU A 28 -5.67 6.97 8.21
CA LEU A 28 -6.48 8.10 7.76
C LEU A 28 -7.79 8.24 8.55
N ASN A 29 -8.37 7.13 8.99
CA ASN A 29 -9.65 7.11 9.70
C ASN A 29 -9.51 7.19 11.23
N HIS A 30 -8.40 6.68 11.78
CA HIS A 30 -8.23 6.53 13.24
C HIS A 30 -7.16 7.44 13.85
N SER A 31 -6.28 8.04 13.05
CA SER A 31 -5.30 8.99 13.57
C SER A 31 -5.94 10.35 13.81
N SER A 32 -5.86 10.82 15.05
CA SER A 32 -6.22 12.18 15.45
C SER A 32 -5.03 13.15 15.33
N GLN A 33 -3.84 12.65 15.00
CA GLN A 33 -2.62 13.46 14.93
C GLN A 33 -2.45 14.09 13.54
N PRO A 34 -2.03 15.36 13.48
CA PRO A 34 -1.77 16.03 12.21
C PRO A 34 -0.48 15.49 11.58
N SER A 35 -0.61 14.66 10.55
CA SER A 35 0.53 14.16 9.75
C SER A 35 0.47 14.74 8.32
N PRO A 36 1.57 15.32 7.80
CA PRO A 36 1.69 15.70 6.40
C PRO A 36 1.50 14.50 5.45
N TRP A 37 1.95 13.32 5.86
CA TRP A 37 1.81 12.09 5.09
C TRP A 37 0.34 11.64 5.00
N LEU A 38 -0.43 11.77 6.08
CA LEU A 38 -1.87 11.49 6.01
C LEU A 38 -2.60 12.44 5.04
N LYS A 39 -2.25 13.73 5.03
CA LYS A 39 -2.82 14.66 4.03
C LYS A 39 -2.43 14.28 2.60
N TYR A 40 -1.18 13.89 2.40
CA TYR A 40 -0.67 13.42 1.11
C TYR A 40 -1.42 12.17 0.63
N PHE A 41 -1.51 11.13 1.46
CA PHE A 41 -2.14 9.87 1.09
C PHE A 41 -3.65 9.96 0.92
N LYS A 42 -4.32 10.87 1.64
CA LYS A 42 -5.74 11.16 1.40
C LYS A 42 -5.99 11.62 -0.05
N ILE A 43 -5.12 12.46 -0.60
CA ILE A 43 -5.22 12.92 -1.99
C ILE A 43 -4.87 11.76 -2.95
N LYS A 44 -3.77 11.05 -2.67
CA LYS A 44 -3.29 9.97 -3.52
C LYS A 44 -4.25 8.79 -3.67
N LEU A 45 -4.99 8.42 -2.61
CA LEU A 45 -5.98 7.35 -2.70
C LEU A 45 -7.19 7.75 -3.57
N VAL A 46 -7.59 9.02 -3.55
CA VAL A 46 -8.64 9.54 -4.45
C VAL A 46 -8.17 9.56 -5.90
N GLU A 47 -6.92 9.98 -6.15
CA GLU A 47 -6.30 9.93 -7.48
C GLU A 47 -6.24 8.49 -8.02
N ARG A 48 -5.78 7.54 -7.18
CA ARG A 48 -5.73 6.11 -7.52
C ARG A 48 -7.09 5.59 -7.99
N GLN A 49 -8.14 5.85 -7.23
CA GLN A 49 -9.52 5.42 -7.57
C GLN A 49 -9.98 6.04 -8.90
N THR A 50 -9.67 7.32 -9.13
CA THR A 50 -10.02 8.02 -10.37
C THR A 50 -9.29 7.45 -11.59
N MET A 51 -8.02 7.04 -11.41
CA MET A 51 -7.19 6.47 -12.46
C MET A 51 -7.40 4.95 -12.67
N GLY A 52 -8.15 4.29 -11.79
CA GLY A 52 -8.36 2.84 -11.82
C GLY A 52 -7.07 2.03 -11.60
N GLN A 53 -6.12 2.58 -10.83
CA GLN A 53 -4.85 1.91 -10.54
C GLN A 53 -5.05 0.79 -9.52
N ASP A 54 -4.46 -0.38 -9.80
CA ASP A 54 -4.39 -1.47 -8.84
C ASP A 54 -3.47 -1.12 -7.66
N GLU A 55 -3.61 -1.88 -6.57
CA GLU A 55 -2.96 -1.63 -5.29
C GLU A 55 -1.46 -1.87 -5.36
N LEU A 56 -1.06 -2.91 -6.11
CA LEU A 56 0.34 -3.26 -6.29
C LEU A 56 1.09 -2.15 -7.03
N PHE A 57 0.53 -1.64 -8.13
CA PHE A 57 1.08 -0.49 -8.84
C PHE A 57 1.14 0.76 -7.96
N PHE A 58 0.08 1.03 -7.21
CA PHE A 58 0.04 2.17 -6.30
C PHE A 58 1.14 2.10 -5.24
N VAL A 59 1.24 0.98 -4.52
CA VAL A 59 2.23 0.76 -3.46
C VAL A 59 3.64 0.84 -4.02
N GLY A 60 3.92 0.16 -5.13
CA GLY A 60 5.23 0.19 -5.78
C GLY A 60 5.66 1.60 -6.21
N SER A 61 4.72 2.42 -6.71
CA SER A 61 5.01 3.81 -7.13
C SER A 61 5.22 4.79 -5.97
N GLN A 62 4.84 4.41 -4.75
CA GLN A 62 4.84 5.28 -3.56
C GLN A 62 5.66 4.72 -2.40
N VAL A 63 6.47 3.68 -2.63
CA VAL A 63 7.09 2.87 -1.57
C VAL A 63 7.85 3.69 -0.52
N ASN A 64 8.67 4.66 -0.93
CA ASN A 64 9.42 5.52 -0.01
C ASN A 64 8.52 6.44 0.82
N ASN A 65 7.42 6.93 0.23
CA ASN A 65 6.45 7.76 0.92
C ASN A 65 5.65 6.93 1.93
N ILE A 66 5.30 5.68 1.57
CA ILE A 66 4.58 4.76 2.46
C ILE A 66 5.49 4.36 3.62
N ARG A 67 6.76 4.07 3.36
CA ARG A 67 7.79 3.82 4.39
C ARG A 67 7.87 4.99 5.36
N SER A 68 7.97 6.21 4.85
CA SER A 68 8.04 7.43 5.69
C SER A 68 6.79 7.62 6.56
N LEU A 69 5.60 7.27 6.05
CA LEU A 69 4.37 7.26 6.84
C LEU A 69 4.45 6.23 7.97
N PHE A 70 4.80 4.97 7.66
CA PHE A 70 4.84 3.92 8.68
C PHE A 70 5.96 4.14 9.71
N GLU A 71 7.07 4.75 9.33
CA GLU A 71 8.11 5.22 10.26
C GLU A 71 7.58 6.31 11.20
N GLU A 72 6.80 7.29 10.72
CA GLU A 72 6.17 8.33 11.56
C GLU A 72 5.27 7.72 12.63
N PHE A 73 4.58 6.62 12.32
CA PHE A 73 3.70 5.91 13.25
C PHE A 73 4.38 4.76 14.00
N GLU A 74 5.68 4.55 13.80
CA GLU A 74 6.47 3.44 14.36
C GLU A 74 5.82 2.05 14.09
N ASP A 75 5.15 1.89 12.95
CA ASP A 75 4.39 0.68 12.60
C ASP A 75 5.28 -0.38 11.97
N VAL A 76 5.99 -1.13 12.83
CA VAL A 76 6.92 -2.18 12.42
C VAL A 76 6.24 -3.27 11.59
N ASP A 77 5.00 -3.63 11.92
CA ASP A 77 4.26 -4.64 11.16
C ASP A 77 3.98 -4.17 9.72
N ALA A 78 3.60 -2.90 9.56
CA ALA A 78 3.36 -2.32 8.24
C ALA A 78 4.65 -2.11 7.44
N LEU A 79 5.77 -1.81 8.10
CA LEU A 79 7.09 -1.77 7.47
C LEU A 79 7.50 -3.16 6.95
N ASN A 80 7.26 -4.22 7.71
CA ASN A 80 7.52 -5.60 7.27
C ASN A 80 6.61 -6.02 6.11
N LEU A 81 5.37 -5.56 6.08
CA LEU A 81 4.47 -5.77 4.93
C LEU A 81 4.99 -5.06 3.68
N LEU A 82 5.46 -3.82 3.83
CA LEU A 82 6.00 -3.04 2.73
C LEU A 82 7.28 -3.67 2.15
N GLU A 83 8.18 -4.15 3.02
CA GLU A 83 9.40 -4.87 2.62
C GLU A 83 9.06 -6.15 1.83
N GLN A 84 8.03 -6.90 2.25
CA GLN A 84 7.57 -8.06 1.48
C GLN A 84 7.09 -7.69 0.08
N VAL A 85 6.46 -6.52 -0.11
CA VAL A 85 6.09 -6.04 -1.45
C VAL A 85 7.34 -5.75 -2.28
N GLU A 86 8.34 -5.07 -1.71
CA GLU A 86 9.59 -4.73 -2.40
C GLU A 86 10.39 -5.97 -2.80
N GLU A 87 10.51 -6.97 -1.91
CA GLU A 87 11.31 -8.16 -2.17
C GLU A 87 10.64 -9.17 -3.10
N ASN A 88 9.31 -9.30 -3.02
CA ASN A 88 8.59 -10.38 -3.70
C ASN A 88 7.84 -9.96 -4.97
N CYS A 89 7.60 -8.65 -5.14
CA CYS A 89 6.63 -8.14 -6.12
C CYS A 89 7.15 -7.03 -7.03
N CYS A 90 8.35 -6.49 -6.80
CA CYS A 90 9.01 -5.49 -7.63
C CYS A 90 10.24 -6.04 -8.38
#